data_AF-A0A8J6FR11-F1
#
_entry.id   AF-A0A8J6FR11-F1
#
_cell.length_a   1.000
_cell.length_b   1.000
_cell.length_c   1.000
_cell.angle_alpha   90.00
_cell.angle_beta   90.00
_cell.angle_gamma   90.00
#
_symmetry.space_group_name_H-M   'P 1'
#
loop_
_entity.id
_entity.type
_entity.pdbx_description
1 polymer ?
#
loop_
_entity_poly.entity_id
_entity_poly.type
_entity_poly.pdbx_seq_one_letter_code
_entity_poly.pdbx_strand_id
1 'polypeptide(L)'
;MIRSIFLFLDRTYVLQNSMLPSIWDMGLELFRCHVISDKLVQTKTIDGILLLIDKERSGEAVDRSLLRSLLSMLSDLQVYKDCFEGRFLEATNCLYAAEGQRLMQEREIPEYLHYVNRCLEEETDRVITYLDHGTHKPLIACVEKQLLGEHLVAILQKGLKNMLDENRVADLTLMYQLFSRVRGGQSILLQHGGEYIKSFGSSIVVNPEKDKDMVQELLDFKDKVDHIIEVCFQKNEKFVNVMKESFETFINRRANKPAELIAKYVDSKLRSGNKEATDEELERCLDKIMIIFRFIHGKDVFEAFYKKDLAKRLLVGKSASVDSEKSMLSKLKHECGAAFTSKLEGMFKDMELSKDVMIQFKQYMQNHSNPGNIDLTVNILTMGYWPTYTPMDVHLPTEMVKLQEIFKTFYLGKHSGRRLQWQSTLGHAVLKAEFKQVSDC
;
A
#
# COMPACT_ATOMS: atom_id res chain seq x y z
N MET A 1 -5.83 53.05 40.37
CA MET A 1 -6.05 54.07 41.42
C MET A 1 -5.58 55.46 40.96
N ILE A 2 -4.28 55.70 40.73
CA ILE A 2 -3.76 57.03 40.33
C ILE A 2 -4.46 57.55 39.07
N ARG A 3 -4.48 56.77 37.98
CA ARG A 3 -5.18 57.15 36.74
C ARG A 3 -6.67 57.47 36.96
N SER A 4 -7.34 56.79 37.88
CA SER A 4 -8.77 57.01 38.17
C SER A 4 -8.99 58.36 38.85
N ILE A 5 -8.09 58.77 39.75
CA ILE A 5 -8.12 60.08 40.41
C ILE A 5 -7.81 61.18 39.39
N PHE A 6 -6.82 60.97 38.53
CA PHE A 6 -6.38 61.92 37.51
C PHE A 6 -7.03 61.69 36.13
N LEU A 7 -8.20 61.04 36.08
CA LEU A 7 -8.83 60.66 34.81
C LEU A 7 -9.15 61.87 33.94
N PHE A 8 -9.57 62.97 34.57
CA PHE A 8 -9.85 64.22 33.87
C PHE A 8 -8.58 64.77 33.21
N LEU A 9 -7.44 64.77 33.90
CA LEU A 9 -6.16 65.21 33.36
C LEU A 9 -5.71 64.34 32.17
N ASP A 10 -5.80 63.02 32.33
CA ASP A 10 -5.40 62.02 31.32
C ASP A 10 -6.25 62.14 30.04
N ARG A 11 -7.57 62.35 30.19
CA ARG A 11 -8.52 62.40 29.06
C ARG A 11 -8.73 63.79 28.43
N THR A 12 -8.30 64.87 29.07
CA THR A 12 -8.45 66.22 28.51
C THR A 12 -7.12 66.76 28.01
N TYR A 13 -6.18 67.03 28.93
CA TYR A 13 -4.90 67.64 28.59
C TYR A 13 -3.97 66.65 27.90
N VAL A 14 -3.72 65.48 28.50
CA VAL A 14 -2.73 64.51 27.96
C VAL A 14 -3.19 63.97 26.61
N LEU A 15 -4.48 63.61 26.49
CA LEU A 15 -5.05 63.12 25.23
C LEU A 15 -4.94 64.12 24.06
N GLN A 16 -4.93 65.44 24.33
CA GLN A 16 -4.78 66.48 23.30
C GLN A 16 -3.32 66.74 22.91
N ASN A 17 -2.36 66.24 23.68
CA ASN A 17 -0.93 66.47 23.47
C ASN A 17 -0.23 65.17 23.06
N SER A 18 -0.07 64.94 21.75
CA SER A 18 0.53 63.71 21.21
C SER A 18 1.99 63.46 21.63
N MET A 19 2.68 64.48 22.14
CA MET A 19 4.06 64.36 22.64
C MET A 19 4.14 63.86 24.09
N LEU A 20 3.01 63.82 24.81
CA LEU A 20 2.97 63.39 26.20
C LEU A 20 2.40 61.96 26.29
N PRO A 21 3.10 61.03 26.96
CA PRO A 21 2.55 59.70 27.21
C PRO A 21 1.36 59.80 28.18
N SER A 22 0.42 58.83 28.09
CA SER A 22 -0.65 58.72 29.08
C SER A 22 -0.08 58.49 30.48
N ILE A 23 -0.88 58.74 31.53
CA ILE A 23 -0.43 58.46 32.91
C ILE A 23 -0.04 56.97 33.07
N TRP A 24 -0.69 56.08 32.32
CA TRP A 24 -0.37 54.66 32.30
C TRP A 24 0.98 54.38 31.64
N ASP A 25 1.18 54.90 30.43
CA ASP A 25 2.41 54.69 29.66
C ASP A 25 3.62 55.31 30.35
N MET A 26 3.45 56.48 30.98
CA MET A 26 4.47 57.09 31.83
C MET A 26 4.87 56.17 32.98
N GLY A 27 3.90 55.52 33.63
CA GLY A 27 4.17 54.56 34.71
C GLY A 27 4.95 53.33 34.23
N LEU A 28 4.55 52.77 33.08
CA LEU A 28 5.28 51.67 32.43
C LEU A 28 6.69 52.08 32.04
N GLU A 29 6.88 53.29 31.50
CA GLU A 29 8.19 53.81 31.11
C GLU A 29 9.10 53.99 32.32
N LEU A 30 8.60 54.55 33.43
CA LEU A 30 9.37 54.68 34.67
C LEU A 30 9.76 53.31 35.23
N PHE A 31 8.84 52.34 35.23
CA PHE A 31 9.13 50.99 35.71
C PHE A 31 10.16 50.28 34.82
N ARG A 32 10.03 50.43 33.50
CA ARG A 32 11.02 49.94 32.53
C ARG A 32 12.39 50.53 32.84
N CYS A 33 12.51 51.86 32.88
CA CYS A 33 13.79 52.56 33.01
C CYS A 33 14.51 52.29 34.33
N HIS A 34 13.79 52.16 35.44
CA HIS A 34 14.41 52.07 36.77
C HIS A 34 14.44 50.66 37.36
N VAL A 35 13.53 49.76 36.95
CA VAL A 35 13.44 48.41 37.53
C VAL A 35 13.92 47.35 36.53
N ILE A 36 13.30 47.26 35.35
CA ILE A 36 13.60 46.18 34.40
C ILE A 36 14.83 46.47 33.53
N SER A 37 15.19 47.74 33.34
CA SER A 37 16.46 48.13 32.70
C SER A 37 17.66 48.05 33.64
N ASP A 38 17.46 47.86 34.95
CA ASP A 38 18.57 47.51 35.84
C ASP A 38 19.12 46.13 35.45
N LYS A 39 20.41 46.09 35.13
CA LYS A 39 21.04 44.91 34.53
C LYS A 39 20.97 43.68 35.45
N LEU A 40 21.07 43.88 36.76
CA LEU A 40 21.09 42.77 37.72
C LEU A 40 19.67 42.23 37.95
N VAL A 41 18.68 43.12 38.07
CA VAL A 41 17.26 42.74 38.15
C VAL A 41 16.84 42.02 36.87
N GLN A 42 17.16 42.57 35.70
CA GLN A 42 16.85 41.97 34.41
C GLN A 42 17.43 40.57 34.30
N THR A 43 18.74 40.42 34.51
CA THR A 43 19.44 39.14 34.36
C THR A 43 18.84 38.09 35.31
N LYS A 44 18.67 38.42 36.60
CA LYS A 44 18.06 37.49 37.57
C LYS A 44 16.62 37.13 37.24
N THR A 45 15.84 38.07 36.73
CA THR A 45 14.44 37.82 36.34
C THR A 45 14.37 36.89 35.14
N ILE A 46 15.14 37.17 34.09
CA ILE A 46 15.17 36.33 32.89
C ILE A 46 15.72 34.93 33.21
N ASP A 47 16.84 34.84 33.93
CA ASP A 47 17.43 33.56 34.31
C ASP A 47 16.47 32.75 35.21
N GLY A 48 15.77 33.41 36.13
CA GLY A 48 14.77 32.79 36.99
C GLY A 48 13.56 32.26 36.21
N ILE A 49 13.06 33.03 35.24
CA ILE A 49 11.97 32.58 34.35
C ILE A 49 12.42 31.35 33.55
N LEU A 50 13.62 31.40 32.94
CA LEU A 50 14.16 30.28 32.16
C LEU A 50 14.35 29.03 33.04
N LEU A 51 14.84 29.19 34.27
CA LEU A 51 14.99 28.10 35.23
C LEU A 51 13.64 27.45 35.58
N LEU A 52 12.59 28.24 35.78
CA LEU A 52 11.25 27.70 36.03
C LEU A 52 10.72 26.93 34.82
N ILE A 53 10.94 27.41 33.60
CA ILE A 53 10.52 26.68 32.39
C ILE A 53 11.30 25.37 32.23
N ASP A 54 12.60 25.37 32.51
CA ASP A 54 13.44 24.17 32.46
C ASP A 54 13.01 23.09 33.48
N LYS A 55 12.67 23.54 34.70
CA LYS A 55 12.06 22.70 35.74
C LYS A 55 10.73 22.10 35.29
N GLU A 56 9.87 22.90 34.66
CA GLU A 56 8.59 22.41 34.13
C GLU A 56 8.78 21.38 33.02
N ARG A 57 9.75 21.58 32.11
CA ARG A 57 10.10 20.57 31.08
C ARG A 57 10.59 19.26 31.70
N SER A 58 11.23 19.32 32.85
CA SER A 58 11.66 18.16 33.62
C SER A 58 10.52 17.50 34.43
N GLY A 59 9.31 18.06 34.39
CA GLY A 59 8.13 17.55 35.10
C GLY A 59 7.94 18.09 36.52
N GLU A 60 8.72 19.08 36.94
CA GLU A 60 8.47 19.78 38.20
C GLU A 60 7.26 20.70 38.08
N ALA A 61 6.42 20.75 39.12
CA ALA A 61 5.32 21.71 39.17
C ALA A 61 5.86 23.12 39.40
N VAL A 62 5.44 24.07 38.56
CA VAL A 62 5.80 25.49 38.67
C VAL A 62 4.56 26.38 38.73
N ASP A 63 4.72 27.57 39.31
CA ASP A 63 3.65 28.56 39.35
C ASP A 63 3.47 29.22 37.97
N ARG A 64 2.59 28.61 37.16
CA ARG A 64 2.21 29.11 35.83
C ARG A 64 1.58 30.52 35.89
N SER A 65 0.93 30.88 37.00
CA SER A 65 0.32 32.21 37.16
C SER A 65 1.38 33.29 37.33
N LEU A 66 2.42 33.01 38.11
CA LEU A 66 3.58 33.87 38.27
C LEU A 66 4.32 34.08 36.94
N LEU A 67 4.58 32.98 36.20
CA LEU A 67 5.21 33.06 34.88
C LEU A 67 4.40 33.93 33.92
N ARG A 68 3.07 33.70 33.85
CA ARG A 68 2.17 34.49 33.02
C ARG A 68 2.20 35.97 33.40
N SER A 69 2.15 36.30 34.69
CA SER A 69 2.20 37.69 35.16
C SER A 69 3.53 38.37 34.82
N LEU A 70 4.67 37.68 35.03
CA LEU A 70 5.99 38.22 34.70
C LEU A 70 6.18 38.41 33.20
N LEU A 71 5.77 37.44 32.38
CA LEU A 71 5.91 37.51 30.92
C LEU A 71 4.93 38.53 30.30
N SER A 72 3.71 38.63 30.84
CA SER A 72 2.77 39.71 30.48
C SER A 72 3.37 41.07 30.80
N MET A 73 3.97 41.24 31.98
CA MET A 73 4.67 42.47 32.35
C MET A 73 5.80 42.78 31.37
N LEU A 74 6.62 41.82 30.97
CA LEU A 74 7.69 42.05 29.97
C LEU A 74 7.12 42.44 28.59
N SER A 75 5.95 41.91 28.22
CA SER A 75 5.26 42.27 26.98
C SER A 75 4.67 43.70 27.05
N ASP A 76 3.99 44.04 28.16
CA ASP A 76 3.44 45.37 28.41
C ASP A 76 4.54 46.45 28.45
N LEU A 77 5.72 46.10 28.94
CA LEU A 77 6.91 46.98 28.95
C LEU A 77 7.68 47.01 27.62
N GLN A 78 7.24 46.23 26.62
CA GLN A 78 7.86 46.13 25.29
C GLN A 78 9.32 45.64 25.30
N VAL A 79 9.70 44.82 26.28
CA VAL A 79 11.07 44.26 26.41
C VAL A 79 11.11 42.73 26.25
N TYR A 80 9.96 42.09 26.08
CA TYR A 80 9.85 40.63 25.92
C TYR A 80 10.77 40.08 24.82
N LYS A 81 10.70 40.65 23.61
CA LYS A 81 11.45 40.13 22.46
C LYS A 81 12.97 40.30 22.65
N ASP A 82 13.37 41.47 23.12
CA ASP A 82 14.78 41.85 23.21
C ASP A 82 15.50 41.19 24.39
N CYS A 83 14.83 41.06 25.54
CA CYS A 83 15.46 40.56 26.77
C CYS A 83 15.19 39.08 27.05
N PHE A 84 14.04 38.55 26.63
CA PHE A 84 13.61 37.18 26.94
C PHE A 84 13.62 36.25 25.73
N GLU A 85 12.87 36.58 24.66
CA GLU A 85 12.57 35.64 23.57
C GLU A 85 13.84 35.05 22.93
N GLY A 86 14.85 35.89 22.63
CA GLY A 86 16.11 35.44 22.08
C GLY A 86 16.84 34.43 22.97
N ARG A 87 16.96 34.73 24.27
CA ARG A 87 17.62 33.84 25.26
C ARG A 87 16.82 32.56 25.50
N PHE A 88 15.49 32.65 25.51
CA PHE A 88 14.59 31.51 25.65
C PHE A 88 14.72 30.54 24.47
N LEU A 89 14.74 31.06 23.24
CA LEU A 89 14.90 30.25 22.04
C LEU A 89 16.28 29.62 21.96
N GLU A 90 17.35 30.34 22.35
CA GLU A 90 18.71 29.82 22.43
C GLU A 90 18.82 28.66 23.44
N ALA A 91 18.33 28.87 24.67
CA ALA A 91 18.31 27.83 25.70
C ALA A 91 17.50 26.60 25.26
N THR A 92 16.34 26.82 24.64
CA THR A 92 15.50 25.75 24.10
C THR A 92 16.18 24.99 22.95
N ASN A 93 16.92 25.70 22.10
CA ASN A 93 17.69 25.09 21.02
C ASN A 93 18.77 24.15 21.58
N CYS A 94 19.54 24.62 22.56
CA CYS A 94 20.57 23.82 23.22
C CYS A 94 19.99 22.60 23.94
N LEU A 95 18.88 22.76 24.66
CA LEU A 95 18.19 21.67 25.35
C LEU A 95 17.79 20.56 24.37
N TYR A 96 16.96 20.88 23.37
CA TYR A 96 16.44 19.87 22.45
C TYR A 96 17.50 19.30 21.50
N ALA A 97 18.58 20.04 21.21
CA ALA A 97 19.73 19.48 20.51
C ALA A 97 20.41 18.37 21.33
N ALA A 98 20.62 18.59 22.63
CA ALA A 98 21.20 17.59 23.52
C ALA A 98 20.25 16.40 23.75
N GLU A 99 18.96 16.66 23.98
CA GLU A 99 17.97 15.60 24.16
C GLU A 99 17.77 14.77 22.89
N GLY A 100 17.74 15.39 21.71
CA GLY A 100 17.64 14.69 20.43
C GLY A 100 18.76 13.68 20.25
N GLN A 101 20.01 14.10 20.47
CA GLN A 101 21.18 13.22 20.38
C GLN A 101 21.14 12.08 21.39
N ARG A 102 20.81 12.38 22.66
CA ARG A 102 20.78 11.42 23.75
C ARG A 102 19.68 10.38 23.56
N LEU A 103 18.45 10.82 23.32
CA LEU A 103 17.30 9.93 23.22
C LEU A 103 17.33 9.06 21.95
N MET A 104 17.94 9.53 20.86
CA MET A 104 18.19 8.72 19.66
C MET A 104 19.15 7.54 19.88
N GLN A 105 19.89 7.54 20.99
CA GLN A 105 20.78 6.44 21.40
C GLN A 105 20.16 5.56 22.48
N GLU A 106 19.37 6.15 23.39
CA GLU A 106 18.81 5.44 24.54
C GLU A 106 17.48 4.74 24.27
N ARG A 107 16.69 5.20 23.29
CA ARG A 107 15.32 4.73 23.06
C ARG A 107 15.11 4.15 21.67
N GLU A 108 14.12 3.27 21.59
CA GLU A 108 13.59 2.78 20.33
C GLU A 108 12.83 3.89 19.58
N ILE A 109 12.82 3.80 18.25
CA ILE A 109 12.23 4.86 17.39
C ILE A 109 10.75 5.13 17.69
N PRO A 110 9.87 4.13 17.89
CA PRO A 110 8.48 4.41 18.28
C PRO A 110 8.38 5.28 19.54
N GLU A 111 9.13 4.93 20.59
CA GLU A 111 9.13 5.67 21.86
C GLU A 111 9.69 7.08 21.70
N TYR A 112 10.72 7.23 20.86
CA TYR A 112 11.28 8.53 20.49
C TYR A 112 10.23 9.41 19.81
N LEU A 113 9.49 8.90 18.82
CA LEU A 113 8.47 9.68 18.12
C LEU A 113 7.31 10.10 19.04
N HIS A 114 6.89 9.23 19.96
CA HIS A 114 5.89 9.59 20.99
C HIS A 114 6.41 10.70 21.91
N TYR A 115 7.69 10.63 22.29
CA TYR A 115 8.33 11.70 23.06
C TYR A 115 8.33 13.02 22.27
N VAL A 116 8.71 13.02 20.99
CA VAL A 116 8.70 14.23 20.16
C VAL A 116 7.30 14.83 20.06
N ASN A 117 6.27 14.00 19.82
CA ASN A 117 4.89 14.47 19.75
C ASN A 117 4.44 15.12 21.06
N ARG A 118 4.74 14.47 22.19
CA ARG A 118 4.45 15.02 23.52
C ARG A 118 5.16 16.36 23.73
N CYS A 119 6.43 16.49 23.38
CA CYS A 119 7.14 17.76 23.49
C CYS A 119 6.49 18.88 22.66
N LEU A 120 6.04 18.58 21.43
CA LEU A 120 5.33 19.56 20.60
C LEU A 120 4.01 19.99 21.24
N GLU A 121 3.25 19.06 21.82
CA GLU A 121 2.01 19.35 22.55
C GLU A 121 2.27 20.21 23.79
N GLU A 122 3.27 19.85 24.60
CA GLU A 122 3.63 20.59 25.80
C GLU A 122 4.13 22.00 25.47
N GLU A 123 4.99 22.19 24.46
CA GLU A 123 5.45 23.54 24.06
C GLU A 123 4.29 24.38 23.49
N THR A 124 3.33 23.75 22.81
CA THR A 124 2.11 24.44 22.35
C THR A 124 1.27 24.90 23.55
N ASP A 125 1.09 24.04 24.57
CA ASP A 125 0.38 24.38 25.81
C ASP A 125 1.09 25.51 26.59
N ARG A 126 2.42 25.49 26.66
CA ARG A 126 3.23 26.56 27.29
C ARG A 126 2.97 27.90 26.62
N VAL A 127 2.87 27.92 25.29
CA VAL A 127 2.54 29.14 24.55
C VAL A 127 1.15 29.66 24.88
N ILE A 128 0.15 28.77 24.94
CA ILE A 128 -1.23 29.16 25.28
C ILE A 128 -1.31 29.66 26.73
N THR A 129 -0.50 29.09 27.62
CA THR A 129 -0.58 29.35 29.06
C THR A 129 0.09 30.67 29.46
N TYR A 130 1.35 30.89 29.06
CA TYR A 130 2.14 32.01 29.60
C TYR A 130 3.13 32.69 28.65
N LEU A 131 3.42 32.15 27.45
CA LEU A 131 4.31 32.84 26.49
C LEU A 131 3.53 33.80 25.57
N ASP A 132 4.24 34.73 24.93
CA ASP A 132 3.66 35.58 23.90
C ASP A 132 3.34 34.76 22.64
N HIS A 133 2.19 35.02 22.01
CA HIS A 133 1.75 34.30 20.81
C HIS A 133 2.73 34.42 19.63
N GLY A 134 3.51 35.50 19.55
CA GLY A 134 4.56 35.68 18.54
C GLY A 134 5.66 34.62 18.63
N THR A 135 5.86 34.05 19.82
CA THR A 135 6.89 33.03 20.11
C THR A 135 6.52 31.65 19.57
N HIS A 136 5.22 31.39 19.31
CA HIS A 136 4.73 30.06 18.90
C HIS A 136 5.52 29.47 17.73
N LYS A 137 5.57 30.22 16.62
CA LYS A 137 6.18 29.77 15.38
C LYS A 137 7.70 29.52 15.52
N PRO A 138 8.52 30.45 16.05
CA PRO A 138 9.94 30.20 16.23
C PRO A 138 10.24 29.09 17.25
N LEU A 139 9.44 28.96 18.31
CA LEU A 139 9.60 27.88 19.29
C LEU A 139 9.36 26.51 18.66
N ILE A 140 8.20 26.30 18.03
CA ILE A 140 7.86 25.02 17.41
C ILE A 140 8.85 24.67 16.30
N ALA A 141 9.28 25.64 15.49
CA ALA A 141 10.31 25.42 14.47
C ALA A 141 11.66 24.99 15.07
N CYS A 142 12.00 25.49 16.26
CA CYS A 142 13.21 25.08 16.99
C CYS A 142 13.11 23.60 17.42
N VAL A 143 11.98 23.21 18.01
CA VAL A 143 11.72 21.82 18.44
C VAL A 143 11.71 20.86 17.24
N GLU A 144 10.97 21.20 16.18
CA GLU A 144 10.89 20.40 14.96
C GLU A 144 12.27 20.25 14.29
N LYS A 145 13.07 21.32 14.27
CA LYS A 145 14.44 21.23 13.73
C LYS A 145 15.30 20.28 14.55
N GLN A 146 15.37 20.47 15.87
CA GLN A 146 16.31 19.73 16.71
C GLN A 146 15.91 18.27 16.94
N LEU A 147 14.62 17.99 17.14
CA LEU A 147 14.14 16.63 17.42
C LEU A 147 13.78 15.82 16.17
N LEU A 148 13.51 16.46 15.03
CA LEU A 148 13.19 15.75 13.79
C LEU A 148 14.19 16.07 12.68
N GLY A 149 14.36 17.35 12.36
CA GLY A 149 15.15 17.81 11.22
C GLY A 149 16.59 17.28 11.18
N GLU A 150 17.32 17.39 12.29
CA GLU A 150 18.71 16.92 12.39
C GLU A 150 18.84 15.38 12.40
N HIS A 151 17.72 14.65 12.49
CA HIS A 151 17.70 13.21 12.74
C HIS A 151 16.87 12.39 11.74
N LEU A 152 16.25 13.00 10.72
CA LEU A 152 15.32 12.32 9.79
C LEU A 152 15.87 11.00 9.23
N VAL A 153 17.10 11.03 8.71
CA VAL A 153 17.74 9.84 8.10
C VAL A 153 18.03 8.77 9.15
N ALA A 154 18.55 9.17 10.32
CA ALA A 154 18.88 8.23 11.40
C ALA A 154 17.63 7.53 11.96
N ILE A 155 16.52 8.27 12.11
CA ILE A 155 15.22 7.73 12.52
C ILE A 155 14.76 6.64 11.55
N LEU A 156 14.83 6.89 10.24
CA LEU A 156 14.37 5.93 9.23
C LEU A 156 15.30 4.71 9.14
N GLN A 157 16.62 4.93 9.17
CA GLN A 157 17.60 3.84 9.10
C GLN A 157 17.49 2.87 10.27
N LYS A 158 17.21 3.36 11.48
CA LYS A 158 17.07 2.52 12.68
C LYS A 158 15.68 1.90 12.82
N GLY A 159 14.61 2.64 12.51
CA GLY A 159 13.25 2.28 12.92
C GLY A 159 12.30 1.86 11.81
N LEU A 160 12.42 2.43 10.60
CA LEU A 160 11.38 2.30 9.57
C LEU A 160 11.13 0.84 9.20
N LYS A 161 12.21 0.09 8.95
CA LYS A 161 12.12 -1.32 8.57
C LYS A 161 11.36 -2.13 9.61
N ASN A 162 11.72 -2.02 10.89
CA ASN A 162 11.08 -2.82 11.93
C ASN A 162 9.58 -2.48 12.06
N MET A 163 9.22 -1.20 12.03
CA MET A 163 7.81 -0.80 12.09
C MET A 163 7.00 -1.28 10.88
N LEU A 164 7.60 -1.31 9.68
CA LEU A 164 6.96 -1.87 8.50
C LEU A 164 6.84 -3.40 8.60
N ASP A 165 7.88 -4.11 9.04
CA ASP A 165 7.88 -5.57 9.20
C ASP A 165 6.82 -6.02 10.23
N GLU A 166 6.79 -5.38 11.40
CA GLU A 166 5.84 -5.65 12.50
C GLU A 166 4.44 -5.05 12.30
N ASN A 167 4.20 -4.31 11.20
CA ASN A 167 2.93 -3.67 10.90
C ASN A 167 2.44 -2.72 12.02
N ARG A 168 3.34 -1.89 12.56
CA ARG A 168 3.04 -0.92 13.64
C ARG A 168 2.30 0.32 13.10
N VAL A 169 1.02 0.14 12.74
CA VAL A 169 0.17 1.15 12.08
C VAL A 169 0.13 2.49 12.84
N ALA A 170 -0.03 2.47 14.16
CA ALA A 170 -0.09 3.68 14.97
C ALA A 170 1.21 4.50 14.89
N ASP A 171 2.36 3.83 15.01
CA ASP A 171 3.67 4.48 15.00
C ASP A 171 4.06 4.96 13.59
N LEU A 172 3.67 4.22 12.54
CA LEU A 172 3.83 4.65 11.14
C LEU A 172 2.98 5.89 10.82
N THR A 173 1.76 5.96 11.37
CA THR A 173 0.88 7.13 11.24
C THR A 173 1.52 8.35 11.91
N LEU A 174 2.03 8.16 13.14
CA LEU A 174 2.72 9.22 13.88
C LEU A 174 3.98 9.69 13.14
N MET A 175 4.79 8.75 12.64
CA MET A 175 5.97 9.05 11.83
C MET A 175 5.59 9.92 10.62
N TYR A 176 4.55 9.55 9.87
CA TYR A 176 4.11 10.32 8.72
C TYR A 176 3.68 11.75 9.09
N GLN A 177 2.91 11.90 10.16
CA GLN A 177 2.46 13.22 10.65
C GLN A 177 3.65 14.10 11.07
N LEU A 178 4.60 13.55 11.84
CA LEU A 178 5.79 14.29 12.29
C LEU A 178 6.71 14.65 11.12
N PHE A 179 6.97 13.73 10.20
CA PHE A 179 7.82 13.98 9.03
C PHE A 179 7.20 14.98 8.05
N SER A 180 5.88 15.17 8.09
CA SER A 180 5.17 16.17 7.29
C SER A 180 5.42 17.60 7.77
N ARG A 181 5.86 17.78 9.02
CA ARG A 181 6.16 19.09 9.61
C ARG A 181 7.52 19.63 9.15
N VAL A 182 8.46 18.75 8.81
CA VAL A 182 9.82 19.12 8.46
C VAL A 182 10.00 19.20 6.94
N ARG A 183 10.68 20.25 6.49
CA ARG A 183 11.04 20.42 5.07
C ARG A 183 11.85 19.21 4.57
N GLY A 184 11.34 18.54 3.54
CA GLY A 184 12.00 17.36 2.95
C GLY A 184 11.72 16.04 3.69
N GLY A 185 11.07 16.06 4.86
CA GLY A 185 10.79 14.85 5.65
C GLY A 185 9.97 13.81 4.88
N GLN A 186 8.85 14.22 4.28
CA GLN A 186 8.05 13.32 3.43
C GLN A 186 8.84 12.74 2.25
N SER A 187 9.74 13.53 1.64
CA SER A 187 10.52 13.07 0.49
C SER A 187 11.50 11.96 0.87
N ILE A 188 12.16 12.11 2.02
CA ILE A 188 13.11 11.10 2.54
C ILE A 188 12.35 9.86 3.02
N LEU A 189 11.21 10.02 3.70
CA LEU A 189 10.35 8.90 4.10
C LEU A 189 9.90 8.09 2.88
N LEU A 190 9.50 8.77 1.81
CA LEU A 190 9.10 8.16 0.54
C LEU A 190 10.26 7.40 -0.12
N GLN A 191 11.48 7.95 -0.11
CA GLN A 191 12.67 7.25 -0.61
C GLN A 191 12.94 5.95 0.16
N HIS A 192 13.05 6.03 1.49
CA HIS A 192 13.33 4.85 2.32
C HIS A 192 12.20 3.82 2.27
N GLY A 193 10.94 4.27 2.19
CA GLY A 193 9.77 3.39 2.02
C GLY A 193 9.81 2.64 0.69
N GLY A 194 10.14 3.33 -0.41
CA GLY A 194 10.33 2.71 -1.73
C GLY A 194 11.48 1.70 -1.75
N GLU A 195 12.61 2.04 -1.15
CA GLU A 195 13.76 1.13 -1.01
C GLU A 195 13.41 -0.12 -0.20
N TYR A 196 12.67 0.04 0.91
CA TYR A 196 12.14 -1.10 1.69
C TYR A 196 11.24 -1.99 0.83
N ILE A 197 10.28 -1.42 0.09
CA ILE A 197 9.36 -2.19 -0.76
C ILE A 197 10.16 -2.98 -1.80
N LYS A 198 11.12 -2.34 -2.46
CA LYS A 198 12.01 -2.99 -3.45
C LYS A 198 12.83 -4.11 -2.81
N SER A 199 13.39 -3.91 -1.63
CA SER A 199 14.23 -4.89 -0.93
C SER A 199 13.42 -6.10 -0.44
N PHE A 200 12.32 -5.87 0.28
CA PHE A 200 11.46 -6.94 0.79
C PHE A 200 10.81 -7.71 -0.37
N GLY A 201 10.25 -7.01 -1.35
CA GLY A 201 9.66 -7.61 -2.54
C GLY A 201 10.66 -8.44 -3.36
N SER A 202 11.91 -8.00 -3.47
CA SER A 202 12.97 -8.78 -4.12
C SER A 202 13.22 -10.12 -3.40
N SER A 203 13.14 -10.15 -2.07
CA SER A 203 13.36 -11.38 -1.30
C SER A 203 12.26 -12.43 -1.54
N ILE A 204 11.04 -11.99 -1.90
CA ILE A 204 9.92 -12.86 -2.27
C ILE A 204 10.16 -13.50 -3.64
N VAL A 205 10.60 -12.73 -4.65
CA VAL A 205 10.63 -13.21 -6.03
C VAL A 205 11.94 -13.92 -6.42
N VAL A 206 13.06 -13.60 -5.78
CA VAL A 206 14.39 -14.07 -6.20
C VAL A 206 14.67 -15.53 -5.80
N ASN A 207 14.16 -16.00 -4.64
CA ASN A 207 14.48 -17.33 -4.14
C ASN A 207 13.66 -18.44 -4.83
N PRO A 208 14.27 -19.35 -5.62
CA PRO A 208 13.55 -20.43 -6.30
C PRO A 208 12.89 -21.44 -5.36
N GLU A 209 13.41 -21.61 -4.13
CA GLU A 209 12.86 -22.55 -3.15
C GLU A 209 11.48 -22.11 -2.65
N LYS A 210 11.18 -20.81 -2.74
CA LYS A 210 9.90 -20.19 -2.35
C LYS A 210 8.91 -20.04 -3.50
N ASP A 211 9.17 -20.62 -4.67
CA ASP A 211 8.31 -20.48 -5.86
C ASP A 211 6.86 -20.91 -5.63
N LYS A 212 6.63 -21.86 -4.70
CA LYS A 212 5.28 -22.34 -4.37
C LYS A 212 4.44 -21.27 -3.68
N ASP A 213 5.06 -20.49 -2.81
CA ASP A 213 4.37 -19.51 -1.96
C ASP A 213 4.45 -18.09 -2.53
N MET A 214 5.32 -17.86 -3.53
CA MET A 214 5.60 -16.54 -4.11
C MET A 214 4.35 -15.71 -4.41
N VAL A 215 3.37 -16.26 -5.13
CA VAL A 215 2.20 -15.47 -5.56
C VAL A 215 1.35 -15.07 -4.35
N GLN A 216 1.20 -15.96 -3.37
CA GLN A 216 0.48 -15.66 -2.14
C GLN A 216 1.22 -14.60 -1.32
N GLU A 217 2.53 -14.76 -1.11
CA GLU A 217 3.36 -13.78 -0.41
C GLU A 217 3.32 -12.40 -1.09
N LEU A 218 3.28 -12.34 -2.43
CA LEU A 218 3.13 -11.08 -3.18
C LEU A 218 1.77 -10.40 -2.94
N LEU A 219 0.69 -11.17 -2.90
CA LEU A 219 -0.66 -10.66 -2.64
C LEU A 219 -0.75 -10.12 -1.22
N ASP A 220 -0.28 -10.88 -0.23
CA ASP A 220 -0.28 -10.50 1.18
C ASP A 220 0.59 -9.26 1.42
N PHE A 221 1.75 -9.20 0.76
CA PHE A 221 2.62 -8.04 0.82
C PHE A 221 1.98 -6.80 0.19
N LYS A 222 1.29 -6.96 -0.95
CA LYS A 222 0.56 -5.86 -1.60
C LYS A 222 -0.56 -5.33 -0.72
N ASP A 223 -1.36 -6.21 -0.11
CA ASP A 223 -2.44 -5.84 0.81
C ASP A 223 -1.88 -5.07 2.01
N LYS A 224 -0.78 -5.54 2.60
CA LYS A 224 -0.10 -4.86 3.71
C LYS A 224 0.36 -3.45 3.33
N VAL A 225 1.03 -3.31 2.19
CA VAL A 225 1.54 -2.01 1.72
C VAL A 225 0.39 -1.05 1.38
N ASP A 226 -0.67 -1.54 0.73
CA ASP A 226 -1.86 -0.72 0.43
C ASP A 226 -2.51 -0.21 1.71
N HIS A 227 -2.69 -1.07 2.70
CA HIS A 227 -3.27 -0.70 3.99
C HIS A 227 -2.45 0.39 4.70
N ILE A 228 -1.12 0.26 4.69
CA ILE A 228 -0.23 1.29 5.26
C ILE A 228 -0.37 2.62 4.51
N ILE A 229 -0.42 2.60 3.18
CA ILE A 229 -0.58 3.83 2.39
C ILE A 229 -1.95 4.48 2.63
N GLU A 230 -2.99 3.66 2.74
CA GLU A 230 -4.36 4.13 3.00
C GLU A 230 -4.51 4.75 4.39
N VAL A 231 -4.09 4.03 5.43
CA VAL A 231 -4.30 4.44 6.83
C VAL A 231 -3.20 5.35 7.34
N CYS A 232 -1.93 4.95 7.20
CA CYS A 232 -0.81 5.68 7.80
C CYS A 232 -0.42 6.92 6.98
N PHE A 233 -0.44 6.80 5.65
CA PHE A 233 0.00 7.87 4.74
C PHE A 233 -1.15 8.63 4.09
N GLN A 234 -2.39 8.46 4.59
CA GLN A 234 -3.57 9.24 4.21
C GLN A 234 -3.85 9.24 2.70
N LYS A 235 -3.61 8.11 2.03
CA LYS A 235 -3.75 7.98 0.56
C LYS A 235 -2.95 9.01 -0.22
N ASN A 236 -1.77 9.40 0.26
CA ASN A 236 -0.91 10.33 -0.46
C ASN A 236 -0.46 9.74 -1.80
N GLU A 237 -0.88 10.38 -2.90
CA GLU A 237 -0.62 9.93 -4.28
C GLU A 237 0.86 9.72 -4.59
N LYS A 238 1.77 10.47 -3.95
CA LYS A 238 3.22 10.27 -4.15
C LYS A 238 3.67 8.91 -3.65
N PHE A 239 3.14 8.45 -2.52
CA PHE A 239 3.43 7.12 -1.97
C PHE A 239 2.79 6.01 -2.82
N VAL A 240 1.57 6.24 -3.32
CA VAL A 240 0.91 5.31 -4.26
C VAL A 240 1.76 5.12 -5.52
N ASN A 241 2.28 6.20 -6.10
CA ASN A 241 3.11 6.15 -7.31
C ASN A 241 4.44 5.42 -7.06
N VAL A 242 5.10 5.71 -5.94
CA VAL A 242 6.36 5.03 -5.58
C VAL A 242 6.16 3.56 -5.28
N MET A 243 5.03 3.19 -4.66
CA MET A 243 4.65 1.80 -4.49
C MET A 243 4.49 1.12 -5.86
N LYS A 244 3.72 1.71 -6.79
CA LYS A 244 3.53 1.15 -8.13
C LYS A 244 4.86 0.93 -8.86
N GLU A 245 5.72 1.95 -8.89
CA GLU A 245 7.05 1.86 -9.49
C GLU A 245 7.91 0.80 -8.80
N SER A 246 7.86 0.73 -7.47
CA SER A 246 8.64 -0.24 -6.69
C SER A 246 8.20 -1.67 -6.96
N PHE A 247 6.89 -1.93 -7.00
CA PHE A 247 6.31 -3.24 -7.34
C PHE A 247 6.69 -3.67 -8.75
N GLU A 248 6.56 -2.79 -9.73
CA GLU A 248 7.01 -3.06 -11.10
C GLU A 248 8.52 -3.35 -11.14
N THR A 249 9.33 -2.57 -10.41
CA THR A 249 10.79 -2.76 -10.40
C THR A 249 11.19 -4.12 -9.84
N PHE A 250 10.69 -4.52 -8.67
CA PHE A 250 11.17 -5.74 -8.03
C PHE A 250 10.59 -7.01 -8.66
N ILE A 251 9.31 -7.00 -9.08
CA ILE A 251 8.68 -8.17 -9.71
C ILE A 251 9.46 -8.57 -10.97
N ASN A 252 9.86 -7.57 -11.77
CA ASN A 252 10.58 -7.82 -13.02
C ASN A 252 12.09 -8.08 -12.85
N ARG A 253 12.63 -8.13 -11.62
CA ARG A 253 14.02 -8.58 -11.40
C ARG A 253 14.22 -10.04 -11.77
N ARG A 254 13.17 -10.87 -11.67
CA ARG A 254 13.21 -12.27 -12.11
C ARG A 254 12.45 -12.42 -13.42
N ALA A 255 13.18 -12.63 -14.51
CA ALA A 255 12.59 -12.81 -15.82
C ALA A 255 11.64 -14.02 -15.86
N ASN A 256 10.47 -13.84 -16.48
CA ASN A 256 9.49 -14.87 -16.87
C ASN A 256 8.82 -15.67 -15.74
N LYS A 257 9.50 -15.94 -14.62
CA LYS A 257 8.97 -16.79 -13.55
C LYS A 257 7.73 -16.22 -12.86
N PRO A 258 7.68 -14.93 -12.49
CA PRO A 258 6.47 -14.36 -11.88
C PRO A 258 5.25 -14.52 -12.80
N ALA A 259 5.42 -14.31 -14.11
CA ALA A 259 4.37 -14.51 -15.10
C ALA A 259 3.88 -15.97 -15.17
N GLU A 260 4.80 -16.94 -15.21
CA GLU A 260 4.48 -18.38 -15.18
C GLU A 260 3.71 -18.75 -13.90
N LEU A 261 4.22 -18.34 -12.74
CA LEU A 261 3.65 -18.72 -11.45
C LEU A 261 2.28 -18.10 -11.25
N ILE A 262 2.06 -16.86 -11.69
CA ILE A 262 0.75 -16.21 -11.64
C ILE A 262 -0.25 -16.94 -12.55
N ALA A 263 0.15 -17.36 -13.76
CA ALA A 263 -0.72 -18.18 -14.61
C ALA A 263 -1.12 -19.51 -13.96
N LYS A 264 -0.16 -20.20 -13.32
CA LYS A 264 -0.43 -21.46 -12.59
C LYS A 264 -1.30 -21.24 -11.35
N TYR A 265 -1.10 -20.14 -10.64
CA TYR A 265 -1.89 -19.80 -9.47
C TYR A 265 -3.36 -19.56 -9.86
N VAL A 266 -3.61 -18.82 -10.94
CA VAL A 266 -4.96 -18.64 -11.49
C VAL A 266 -5.57 -19.97 -11.93
N ASP A 267 -4.82 -20.85 -12.61
CA ASP A 267 -5.29 -22.21 -12.96
C ASP A 267 -5.71 -23.01 -11.72
N SER A 268 -4.92 -22.97 -10.65
CA SER A 268 -5.25 -23.65 -9.40
C SER A 268 -6.55 -23.13 -8.77
N LYS A 269 -6.75 -21.80 -8.75
CA LYS A 269 -7.97 -21.19 -8.21
C LYS A 269 -9.21 -21.53 -9.05
N LEU A 270 -9.11 -21.52 -10.38
CA LEU A 270 -10.21 -21.86 -11.29
C LEU A 270 -10.54 -23.36 -11.33
N ARG A 271 -9.63 -24.25 -10.93
CA ARG A 271 -9.92 -25.68 -10.74
C ARG A 271 -10.62 -25.97 -9.40
N SER A 272 -10.28 -25.22 -8.37
CA SER A 272 -10.66 -25.53 -6.97
C SER A 272 -11.96 -24.86 -6.52
N GLY A 273 -12.55 -24.00 -7.37
CA GLY A 273 -13.63 -23.06 -7.05
C GLY A 273 -14.94 -23.61 -6.44
N ASN A 274 -15.11 -24.93 -6.29
CA ASN A 274 -16.26 -25.51 -5.57
C ASN A 274 -15.90 -26.16 -4.22
N LYS A 275 -14.63 -26.18 -3.81
CA LYS A 275 -14.19 -26.88 -2.58
C LYS A 275 -13.66 -25.97 -1.48
N GLU A 276 -13.20 -24.76 -1.79
CA GLU A 276 -12.41 -23.94 -0.84
C GLU A 276 -12.88 -22.48 -0.70
N ALA A 277 -13.68 -21.93 -1.61
CA ALA A 277 -14.09 -20.52 -1.59
C ALA A 277 -15.45 -20.31 -2.28
N THR A 278 -16.17 -19.27 -1.89
CA THR A 278 -17.38 -18.80 -2.59
C THR A 278 -17.03 -18.10 -3.91
N ASP A 279 -18.00 -18.00 -4.83
CA ASP A 279 -17.81 -17.27 -6.10
C ASP A 279 -17.39 -15.82 -5.89
N GLU A 280 -17.89 -15.15 -4.84
CA GLU A 280 -17.50 -13.77 -4.49
C GLU A 280 -16.04 -13.67 -4.02
N GLU A 281 -15.60 -14.61 -3.18
CA GLU A 281 -14.21 -14.65 -2.70
C GLU A 281 -13.25 -14.97 -3.85
N LEU A 282 -13.65 -15.86 -4.75
CA LEU A 282 -12.90 -16.17 -5.96
C LEU A 282 -12.77 -14.93 -6.84
N GLU A 283 -13.86 -14.19 -7.08
CA GLU A 283 -13.83 -12.97 -7.89
C GLU A 283 -12.92 -11.89 -7.29
N ARG A 284 -13.00 -11.65 -5.98
CA ARG A 284 -12.08 -10.73 -5.27
C ARG A 284 -10.62 -11.19 -5.37
N CYS A 285 -10.38 -12.50 -5.29
CA CYS A 285 -9.05 -13.06 -5.45
C CYS A 285 -8.51 -12.81 -6.88
N LEU A 286 -9.33 -13.03 -7.91
CA LEU A 286 -8.97 -12.75 -9.30
C LEU A 286 -8.66 -11.26 -9.51
N ASP A 287 -9.44 -10.35 -8.94
CA ASP A 287 -9.16 -8.91 -9.01
C ASP A 287 -7.81 -8.53 -8.39
N LYS A 288 -7.49 -9.08 -7.21
CA LYS A 288 -6.18 -8.85 -6.59
C LYS A 288 -5.03 -9.38 -7.44
N ILE A 289 -5.19 -10.56 -8.03
CA ILE A 289 -4.19 -11.13 -8.96
C ILE A 289 -4.01 -10.20 -10.18
N MET A 290 -5.09 -9.64 -10.72
CA MET A 290 -5.02 -8.73 -11.86
C MET A 290 -4.28 -7.43 -11.53
N ILE A 291 -4.37 -6.93 -10.30
CA ILE A 291 -3.56 -5.80 -9.83
C ILE A 291 -2.06 -6.14 -9.90
N ILE A 292 -1.66 -7.33 -9.42
CA ILE A 292 -0.26 -7.78 -9.51
C ILE A 292 0.16 -7.99 -10.96
N PHE A 293 -0.71 -8.56 -11.79
CA PHE A 293 -0.46 -8.83 -13.21
C PHE A 293 -0.08 -7.56 -13.99
N ARG A 294 -0.66 -6.40 -13.65
CA ARG A 294 -0.30 -5.12 -14.29
C ARG A 294 1.19 -4.81 -14.18
N PHE A 295 1.84 -5.18 -13.07
CA PHE A 295 3.25 -4.91 -12.81
C PHE A 295 4.19 -5.83 -13.59
N ILE A 296 3.71 -6.86 -14.28
CA ILE A 296 4.56 -7.85 -14.97
C ILE A 296 4.87 -7.39 -16.40
N HIS A 297 6.13 -7.52 -16.83
CA HIS A 297 6.56 -7.29 -18.22
C HIS A 297 6.27 -8.47 -19.15
N GLY A 298 6.55 -9.71 -18.71
CA GLY A 298 6.38 -10.95 -19.48
C GLY A 298 4.93 -11.43 -19.64
N LYS A 299 4.03 -10.57 -20.15
CA LYS A 299 2.60 -10.91 -20.32
C LYS A 299 2.36 -11.99 -21.39
N ASP A 300 3.24 -12.09 -22.38
CA ASP A 300 3.29 -13.16 -23.39
C ASP A 300 3.60 -14.52 -22.77
N VAL A 301 4.51 -14.57 -21.79
CA VAL A 301 4.80 -15.77 -21.01
C VAL A 301 3.56 -16.19 -20.22
N PHE A 302 2.90 -15.24 -19.54
CA PHE A 302 1.63 -15.51 -18.87
C PHE A 302 0.60 -16.08 -19.85
N GLU A 303 0.40 -15.47 -21.03
CA GLU A 303 -0.54 -15.96 -22.04
C GLU A 303 -0.24 -17.41 -22.46
N ALA A 304 1.03 -17.73 -22.70
CA ALA A 304 1.44 -19.06 -23.14
C ALA A 304 1.10 -20.14 -22.10
N PHE A 305 1.39 -19.89 -20.82
CA PHE A 305 1.05 -20.81 -19.73
C PHE A 305 -0.46 -20.86 -19.48
N TYR A 306 -1.12 -19.69 -19.42
CA TYR A 306 -2.56 -19.60 -19.20
C TYR A 306 -3.34 -20.34 -20.28
N LYS A 307 -3.01 -20.13 -21.55
CA LYS A 307 -3.64 -20.79 -22.71
C LYS A 307 -3.48 -22.31 -22.66
N LYS A 308 -2.28 -22.79 -22.32
CA LYS A 308 -1.99 -24.22 -22.19
C LYS A 308 -2.86 -24.85 -21.10
N ASP A 309 -2.99 -24.20 -19.95
CA ASP A 309 -3.73 -24.76 -18.83
C ASP A 309 -5.25 -24.60 -18.99
N LEU A 310 -5.73 -23.50 -19.60
CA LEU A 310 -7.11 -23.34 -20.05
C LEU A 310 -7.53 -24.46 -21.00
N ALA A 311 -6.69 -24.82 -21.97
CA ALA A 311 -7.00 -25.90 -22.90
C ALA A 311 -7.25 -27.23 -22.18
N LYS A 312 -6.47 -27.54 -21.14
CA LYS A 312 -6.70 -28.73 -20.31
C LYS A 312 -8.00 -28.62 -19.52
N ARG A 313 -8.31 -27.44 -18.96
CA ARG A 313 -9.54 -27.24 -18.18
C ARG A 313 -10.79 -27.42 -19.04
N LEU A 314 -10.80 -26.85 -20.25
CA LEU A 314 -11.90 -26.96 -21.21
C LEU A 314 -12.09 -28.40 -21.73
N LEU A 315 -11.00 -29.08 -22.12
CA LEU A 315 -11.10 -30.41 -22.77
C LEU A 315 -11.31 -31.57 -21.79
N VAL A 316 -10.79 -31.45 -20.57
CA VAL A 316 -10.86 -32.51 -19.54
C VAL A 316 -11.99 -32.26 -18.54
N GLY A 317 -12.77 -31.17 -18.71
CA GLY A 317 -13.95 -30.89 -17.89
C GLY A 317 -13.63 -30.62 -16.41
N LYS A 318 -12.54 -29.89 -16.13
CA LYS A 318 -12.03 -29.63 -14.77
C LYS A 318 -12.15 -28.17 -14.30
N SER A 319 -12.97 -27.34 -14.97
CA SER A 319 -13.25 -25.97 -14.52
C SER A 319 -14.27 -25.97 -13.39
N ALA A 320 -14.11 -25.09 -12.41
CA ALA A 320 -15.08 -24.92 -11.32
C ALA A 320 -16.40 -24.29 -11.80
N SER A 321 -16.31 -23.23 -12.61
CA SER A 321 -17.46 -22.53 -13.17
C SER A 321 -17.12 -21.94 -14.55
N VAL A 322 -18.09 -21.99 -15.47
CA VAL A 322 -17.98 -21.36 -16.79
C VAL A 322 -17.99 -19.83 -16.67
N ASP A 323 -18.76 -19.30 -15.72
CA ASP A 323 -18.89 -17.87 -15.53
C ASP A 323 -17.61 -17.26 -14.98
N SER A 324 -16.93 -17.94 -14.05
CA SER A 324 -15.61 -17.51 -13.54
C SER A 324 -14.54 -17.49 -14.65
N GLU A 325 -14.57 -18.44 -15.59
CA GLU A 325 -13.64 -18.44 -16.72
C GLU A 325 -13.92 -17.28 -17.68
N LYS A 326 -15.20 -16.99 -17.98
CA LYS A 326 -15.60 -15.84 -18.78
C LYS A 326 -15.24 -14.52 -18.09
N SER A 327 -15.43 -14.43 -16.77
CA SER A 327 -15.00 -13.28 -15.96
C SER A 327 -13.50 -13.04 -16.09
N MET A 328 -12.67 -14.07 -15.89
CA MET A 328 -11.23 -13.96 -16.01
C MET A 328 -10.78 -13.50 -17.41
N LEU A 329 -11.42 -14.00 -18.48
CA LEU A 329 -11.15 -13.51 -19.84
C LEU A 329 -11.53 -12.03 -20.02
N SER A 330 -12.65 -11.60 -19.46
CA SER A 330 -13.07 -10.19 -19.50
C SER A 330 -12.04 -9.28 -18.82
N LYS A 331 -11.53 -9.68 -17.66
CA LYS A 331 -10.47 -8.95 -16.94
C LYS A 331 -9.17 -8.88 -17.75
N LEU A 332 -8.74 -9.99 -18.35
CA LEU A 332 -7.56 -9.99 -19.23
C LEU A 332 -7.73 -9.11 -20.46
N LYS A 333 -8.93 -9.08 -21.05
CA LYS A 333 -9.27 -8.23 -22.20
C LYS A 333 -9.23 -6.75 -21.84
N HIS A 334 -9.72 -6.40 -20.65
CA HIS A 334 -9.67 -5.02 -20.16
C HIS A 334 -8.23 -4.54 -19.98
N GLU A 335 -7.36 -5.37 -19.41
CA GLU A 335 -5.98 -5.00 -19.09
C GLU A 335 -5.01 -5.07 -20.30
N CYS A 336 -5.19 -6.04 -21.20
CA CYS A 336 -4.25 -6.27 -22.32
C CYS A 336 -4.84 -5.96 -23.71
N GLY A 337 -6.13 -5.68 -23.81
CA GLY A 337 -6.83 -5.48 -25.07
C GLY A 337 -7.27 -6.76 -25.78
N ALA A 338 -8.11 -6.60 -26.80
CA ALA A 338 -8.76 -7.70 -27.52
C ALA A 338 -7.80 -8.61 -28.30
N ALA A 339 -6.67 -8.10 -28.77
CA ALA A 339 -5.70 -8.90 -29.52
C ALA A 339 -5.07 -10.00 -28.64
N PHE A 340 -4.82 -9.68 -27.36
CA PHE A 340 -4.25 -10.60 -26.38
C PHE A 340 -5.21 -11.77 -26.08
N THR A 341 -6.51 -11.49 -25.92
CA THR A 341 -7.50 -12.52 -25.59
C THR A 341 -8.10 -13.22 -26.80
N SER A 342 -7.86 -12.75 -28.03
CA SER A 342 -8.50 -13.27 -29.25
C SER A 342 -8.41 -14.79 -29.40
N LYS A 343 -7.24 -15.39 -29.14
CA LYS A 343 -7.06 -16.84 -29.20
C LYS A 343 -7.83 -17.56 -28.10
N LEU A 344 -7.85 -17.02 -26.89
CA LEU A 344 -8.58 -17.58 -25.75
C LEU A 344 -10.10 -17.54 -25.99
N GLU A 345 -10.61 -16.41 -26.48
CA GLU A 345 -12.02 -16.27 -26.89
C GLU A 345 -12.38 -17.28 -28.00
N GLY A 346 -11.47 -17.48 -28.96
CA GLY A 346 -11.59 -18.51 -29.99
C GLY A 346 -11.72 -19.93 -29.43
N MET A 347 -10.97 -20.25 -28.36
CA MET A 347 -11.08 -21.55 -27.69
C MET A 347 -12.47 -21.78 -27.09
N PHE A 348 -13.09 -20.76 -26.48
CA PHE A 348 -14.46 -20.87 -25.96
C PHE A 348 -15.48 -21.06 -27.09
N LYS A 349 -15.33 -20.29 -28.17
CA LYS A 349 -16.19 -20.41 -29.35
C LYS A 349 -16.12 -21.81 -29.97
N ASP A 350 -14.92 -22.39 -30.04
CA ASP A 350 -14.75 -23.77 -30.53
C ASP A 350 -15.48 -24.78 -29.63
N MET A 351 -15.51 -24.58 -28.31
CA MET A 351 -16.27 -25.45 -27.39
C MET A 351 -17.78 -25.35 -27.60
N GLU A 352 -18.31 -24.14 -27.81
CA GLU A 352 -19.73 -23.93 -28.11
C GLU A 352 -20.11 -24.55 -29.46
N LEU A 353 -19.34 -24.27 -30.51
CA LEU A 353 -19.55 -24.85 -31.85
C LEU A 353 -19.45 -26.38 -31.85
N SER A 354 -18.54 -26.95 -31.05
CA SER A 354 -18.40 -28.40 -30.92
C SER A 354 -19.65 -29.04 -30.35
N LYS A 355 -20.31 -28.41 -29.37
CA LYS A 355 -21.59 -28.89 -28.82
C LYS A 355 -22.67 -28.92 -29.89
N ASP A 356 -22.80 -27.85 -30.68
CA ASP A 356 -23.79 -27.77 -31.76
C ASP A 356 -23.54 -28.83 -32.86
N VAL A 357 -22.27 -29.02 -33.26
CA VAL A 357 -21.86 -30.07 -34.20
C VAL A 357 -22.19 -31.45 -33.65
N MET A 358 -21.96 -31.68 -32.35
CA MET A 358 -22.26 -32.96 -31.70
C MET A 358 -23.77 -33.24 -31.63
N ILE A 359 -24.63 -32.25 -31.40
CA ILE A 359 -26.09 -32.41 -31.46
C ILE A 359 -26.51 -32.87 -32.86
N GLN A 360 -26.00 -32.21 -33.90
CA GLN A 360 -26.29 -32.58 -35.28
C GLN A 360 -25.74 -33.96 -35.65
N PHE A 361 -24.58 -34.33 -35.12
CA PHE A 361 -23.99 -35.66 -35.35
C PHE A 361 -24.82 -36.76 -34.70
N LYS A 362 -25.28 -36.55 -33.45
CA LYS A 362 -26.16 -37.52 -32.76
C LYS A 362 -27.48 -37.72 -33.52
N GLN A 363 -28.08 -36.66 -34.08
CA GLN A 363 -29.26 -36.76 -34.95
C GLN A 363 -28.97 -37.51 -36.26
N TYR A 364 -27.81 -37.24 -36.89
CA TYR A 364 -27.38 -37.96 -38.09
C TYR A 364 -27.20 -39.47 -37.81
N MET A 365 -26.60 -39.81 -36.67
CA MET A 365 -26.39 -41.20 -36.24
C MET A 365 -27.70 -41.93 -35.93
N GLN A 366 -28.72 -41.25 -35.38
CA GLN A 366 -30.04 -41.86 -35.15
C GLN A 366 -30.72 -42.32 -36.44
N ASN A 367 -30.44 -41.65 -37.56
CA ASN A 367 -30.98 -41.99 -38.87
C ASN A 367 -30.18 -43.10 -39.59
N HIS A 368 -29.03 -43.52 -39.06
CA HIS A 368 -28.18 -44.57 -39.63
C HIS A 368 -28.22 -45.82 -38.73
N SER A 369 -28.60 -46.97 -39.29
CA SER A 369 -28.79 -48.24 -38.56
C SER A 369 -27.49 -48.90 -38.09
N ASN A 370 -26.78 -48.29 -37.14
CA ASN A 370 -25.89 -48.98 -36.19
C ASN A 370 -25.31 -48.00 -35.14
N PRO A 371 -25.95 -47.82 -33.97
CA PRO A 371 -25.27 -47.23 -32.84
C PRO A 371 -24.38 -48.32 -32.24
N GLY A 372 -23.07 -48.27 -32.53
CA GLY A 372 -22.11 -49.11 -31.79
C GLY A 372 -22.23 -48.88 -30.28
N ASN A 373 -21.66 -49.78 -29.48
CA ASN A 373 -21.75 -49.72 -28.00
C ASN A 373 -20.94 -48.56 -27.35
N ILE A 374 -20.40 -47.62 -28.13
CA ILE A 374 -19.53 -46.53 -27.66
C ILE A 374 -20.23 -45.20 -27.92
N ASP A 375 -20.52 -44.43 -26.85
CA ASP A 375 -20.95 -43.03 -26.97
C ASP A 375 -19.73 -42.14 -27.24
N LEU A 376 -19.65 -41.61 -28.46
CA LEU A 376 -18.57 -40.73 -28.88
C LEU A 376 -18.96 -39.27 -28.69
N THR A 377 -18.12 -38.50 -28.00
CA THR A 377 -18.17 -37.04 -27.99
C THR A 377 -16.88 -36.48 -28.57
N VAL A 378 -17.00 -35.56 -29.54
CA VAL A 378 -15.87 -34.96 -30.25
C VAL A 378 -15.86 -33.46 -30.02
N ASN A 379 -14.69 -32.93 -29.67
CA ASN A 379 -14.43 -31.49 -29.66
C ASN A 379 -13.58 -31.13 -30.89
N ILE A 380 -14.05 -30.19 -31.70
CA ILE A 380 -13.38 -29.70 -32.89
C ILE A 380 -12.69 -28.38 -32.58
N LEU A 381 -11.38 -28.35 -32.78
CA LEU A 381 -10.50 -27.25 -32.34
C LEU A 381 -9.88 -26.55 -33.56
N THR A 382 -9.88 -25.23 -33.56
CA THR A 382 -9.23 -24.42 -34.60
C THR A 382 -7.72 -24.36 -34.32
N MET A 383 -6.91 -24.99 -35.18
CA MET A 383 -5.46 -25.16 -34.96
C MET A 383 -4.69 -23.88 -34.61
N GLY A 384 -5.12 -22.70 -35.09
CA GLY A 384 -4.47 -21.42 -34.81
C GLY A 384 -4.78 -20.79 -33.43
N TYR A 385 -5.83 -21.25 -32.75
CA TYR A 385 -6.22 -20.73 -31.44
C TYR A 385 -5.67 -21.57 -30.28
N TRP A 386 -5.57 -22.87 -30.48
CA TRP A 386 -5.15 -23.80 -29.44
C TRP A 386 -3.63 -23.96 -29.39
N PRO A 387 -3.07 -24.43 -28.25
CA PRO A 387 -1.67 -24.84 -28.19
C PRO A 387 -1.32 -25.84 -29.29
N THR A 388 -0.06 -25.84 -29.72
CA THR A 388 0.44 -26.86 -30.64
C THR A 388 0.57 -28.19 -29.91
N TYR A 389 -0.08 -29.23 -30.44
CA TYR A 389 0.01 -30.59 -29.92
C TYR A 389 0.79 -31.45 -30.91
N THR A 390 1.71 -32.26 -30.37
CA THR A 390 2.47 -33.22 -31.18
C THR A 390 1.56 -34.42 -31.45
N PRO A 391 1.24 -34.74 -32.72
CA PRO A 391 0.47 -35.93 -33.05
C PRO A 391 1.18 -37.18 -32.54
N MET A 392 0.41 -38.12 -32.00
CA MET A 392 0.91 -39.40 -31.55
C MET A 392 0.13 -40.51 -32.23
N ASP A 393 0.85 -41.36 -32.96
CA ASP A 393 0.29 -42.55 -33.58
C ASP A 393 0.01 -43.60 -32.52
N VAL A 394 -1.25 -43.98 -32.41
CA VAL A 394 -1.72 -44.98 -31.45
C VAL A 394 -2.56 -46.02 -32.18
N HIS A 395 -2.43 -47.29 -31.78
CA HIS A 395 -3.24 -48.37 -32.33
C HIS A 395 -4.61 -48.36 -31.66
N LEU A 396 -5.59 -47.77 -32.32
CA LEU A 396 -6.98 -47.75 -31.85
C LEU A 396 -7.70 -49.06 -32.20
N PRO A 397 -8.56 -49.58 -31.32
CA PRO A 397 -9.46 -50.68 -31.66
C PRO A 397 -10.31 -50.36 -32.90
N THR A 398 -10.59 -51.37 -33.73
CA THR A 398 -11.31 -51.23 -35.00
C THR A 398 -12.66 -50.51 -34.84
N GLU A 399 -13.35 -50.70 -33.72
CA GLU A 399 -14.61 -50.03 -33.40
C GLU A 399 -14.44 -48.50 -33.27
N MET A 400 -13.37 -48.05 -32.61
CA MET A 400 -13.07 -46.63 -32.45
C MET A 400 -12.67 -45.98 -33.78
N VAL A 401 -11.88 -46.69 -34.61
CA VAL A 401 -11.48 -46.21 -35.95
C VAL A 401 -12.72 -46.03 -36.84
N LYS A 402 -13.67 -46.98 -36.81
CA LYS A 402 -14.94 -46.85 -37.54
C LYS A 402 -15.72 -45.61 -37.12
N LEU A 403 -15.83 -45.35 -35.82
CA LEU A 403 -16.52 -44.16 -35.32
C LEU A 403 -15.82 -42.85 -35.71
N GLN A 404 -14.48 -42.82 -35.68
CA GLN A 404 -13.71 -41.67 -36.15
C GLN A 404 -13.94 -41.38 -37.64
N GLU A 405 -13.99 -42.40 -38.50
CA GLU A 405 -14.24 -42.22 -39.93
C GLU A 405 -15.69 -41.84 -40.25
N ILE A 406 -16.68 -42.36 -39.50
CA ILE A 406 -18.08 -41.93 -39.62
C ILE A 406 -18.21 -40.44 -39.26
N PHE A 407 -17.64 -40.03 -38.13
CA PHE A 407 -17.65 -38.63 -37.71
C PHE A 407 -16.92 -37.74 -38.73
N LYS A 408 -15.75 -38.17 -39.22
CA LYS A 408 -14.96 -37.43 -40.22
C LYS A 408 -15.72 -37.26 -41.53
N THR A 409 -16.42 -38.28 -42.01
CA THR A 409 -17.26 -38.20 -43.21
C THR A 409 -18.41 -37.22 -43.02
N PHE A 410 -19.11 -37.30 -41.89
CA PHE A 410 -20.15 -36.35 -41.52
C PHE A 410 -19.64 -34.90 -41.48
N TYR A 411 -18.51 -34.67 -40.80
CA TYR A 411 -17.96 -33.33 -40.62
C TYR A 411 -17.49 -32.72 -41.94
N LEU A 412 -16.73 -33.47 -42.75
CA LEU A 412 -16.21 -32.99 -44.03
C LEU A 412 -17.31 -32.81 -45.08
N GLY A 413 -18.38 -33.60 -45.01
CA GLY A 413 -19.57 -33.43 -45.86
C GLY A 413 -20.30 -32.11 -45.62
N LYS A 414 -20.31 -31.61 -44.37
CA LYS A 414 -20.91 -30.31 -44.02
C LYS A 414 -19.94 -29.13 -44.10
N HIS A 415 -18.64 -29.37 -43.91
CA HIS A 415 -17.61 -28.35 -43.86
C HIS A 415 -16.54 -28.57 -44.95
N SER A 416 -16.92 -28.25 -46.18
CA SER A 416 -16.04 -28.35 -47.35
C SER A 416 -14.77 -27.50 -47.19
N GLY A 417 -13.63 -28.03 -47.67
CA GLY A 417 -12.33 -27.33 -47.64
C GLY A 417 -11.57 -27.40 -46.32
N ARG A 418 -12.06 -28.15 -45.31
CA ARG A 418 -11.35 -28.36 -44.04
C ARG A 418 -10.55 -29.67 -44.06
N ARG A 419 -9.50 -29.72 -43.23
CA ARG A 419 -8.75 -30.95 -42.93
C ARG A 419 -8.80 -31.21 -41.43
N LEU A 420 -9.13 -32.45 -41.05
CA LEU A 420 -9.11 -32.89 -39.65
C LEU A 420 -7.80 -33.61 -39.33
N GLN A 421 -7.34 -33.45 -38.10
CA GLN A 421 -6.22 -34.20 -37.53
C GLN A 421 -6.59 -34.59 -36.09
N TRP A 422 -6.67 -35.89 -35.81
CA TRP A 422 -6.98 -36.39 -34.47
C TRP A 422 -5.78 -36.20 -33.53
N GLN A 423 -6.05 -35.79 -32.30
CA GLN A 423 -5.04 -35.55 -31.26
C GLN A 423 -5.26 -36.51 -30.09
N SER A 424 -4.66 -37.70 -30.18
CA SER A 424 -4.83 -38.80 -29.21
C SER A 424 -4.42 -38.41 -27.78
N THR A 425 -3.45 -37.50 -27.62
CA THR A 425 -2.94 -37.01 -26.32
C THR A 425 -3.98 -36.25 -25.50
N LEU A 426 -5.06 -35.79 -26.14
CA LEU A 426 -6.14 -35.03 -25.49
C LEU A 426 -7.40 -35.89 -25.26
N GLY A 427 -7.41 -37.11 -25.80
CA GLY A 427 -8.52 -38.03 -25.65
C GLY A 427 -8.61 -38.57 -24.23
N HIS A 428 -9.83 -38.79 -23.77
CA HIS A 428 -10.12 -39.54 -22.55
C HIS A 428 -11.34 -40.43 -22.81
N ALA A 429 -11.45 -41.51 -22.05
CA ALA A 429 -12.55 -42.46 -22.16
C ALA A 429 -12.98 -42.93 -20.76
N VAL A 430 -14.22 -43.38 -20.66
CA VAL A 430 -14.76 -44.02 -19.46
C VAL A 430 -14.82 -45.53 -19.73
N LEU A 431 -14.19 -46.31 -18.86
CA LEU A 431 -14.16 -47.77 -18.96
C LEU A 431 -15.05 -48.37 -17.89
N LYS A 432 -15.92 -49.30 -18.27
CA LYS A 432 -16.63 -50.17 -17.33
C LYS A 432 -15.72 -51.35 -17.01
N ALA A 433 -15.33 -51.48 -15.75
CA ALA A 433 -14.51 -52.60 -15.27
C ALA A 433 -15.33 -53.49 -14.34
N GLU A 434 -15.27 -54.81 -14.56
CA GLU A 434 -15.96 -55.81 -13.74
C GLU A 434 -14.89 -56.63 -13.00
N PHE A 435 -14.87 -56.49 -11.67
CA PHE A 435 -13.95 -57.21 -10.80
C PHE A 435 -14.72 -58.21 -9.94
N LYS A 436 -14.07 -59.33 -9.60
CA LYS A 436 -14.60 -60.26 -8.59
C LYS A 436 -14.46 -59.61 -7.21
N GLN A 437 -15.54 -59.55 -6.43
CA GLN A 437 -15.44 -59.16 -5.03
C GLN A 437 -14.61 -60.22 -4.30
N VAL A 438 -13.52 -59.81 -3.66
CA VAL A 438 -12.77 -60.68 -2.76
C VAL A 438 -13.62 -60.84 -1.51
N SER A 439 -14.11 -62.05 -1.26
CA SER A 439 -14.72 -62.39 0.03
C SER A 439 -13.59 -62.42 1.06
N ASP A 440 -13.65 -61.55 2.08
CA ASP A 440 -12.75 -61.65 3.23
C ASP A 440 -12.90 -63.04 3.86
N CYS A 441 -11.81 -63.81 3.94
CA CYS A 441 -11.76 -65.07 4.69
C CYS A 441 -11.55 -64.80 6.18
#